data_AF-A0A2X1NBD0-F1
#
_entry.id   AF-A0A2X1NBD0-F1
#
_cell.length_a   1.000
_cell.length_b   1.000
_cell.length_c   1.000
_cell.angle_alpha   90.00
_cell.angle_beta   90.00
_cell.angle_gamma   90.00
#
_symmetry.space_group_name_H-M   'P 1'
#
loop_
_entity.id
_entity.type
_entity.pdbx_description
1 polymer ?
#
loop_
_entity_poly.entity_id
_entity_poly.type
_entity_poly.pdbx_seq_one_letter_code
_entity_poly.pdbx_strand_id
1 'polypeptide(L)'
;MSLRDPLMLAFFATIGLNANIASLRAGGRVVGIFLIVVVGLLVMQNAIGIGMASLLGLDPLMGLLAGSITLSGGHGTGAAWSKLFIERYGFTNATEVAMACATFGLVLGGLIGGPVARYLVKHSTTPNGIPDDQEVPTAFEKPDVDA
;
A
#
# COMPACT_ATOMS: atom_id res chain seq x y z
N MET A 1 23.61 -5.04 19.45
CA MET A 1 22.14 -5.14 19.29
C MET A 1 21.73 -4.09 18.28
N SER A 2 21.15 -4.48 17.15
CA SER A 2 20.78 -3.54 16.08
C SER A 2 19.65 -2.62 16.53
N LEU A 3 19.74 -1.32 16.24
CA LEU A 3 18.68 -0.34 16.55
C LEU A 3 17.41 -0.56 15.71
N ARG A 4 17.49 -1.32 14.61
CA ARG A 4 16.36 -1.57 13.70
C ARG A 4 15.15 -2.17 14.43
N ASP A 5 15.36 -3.21 15.21
CA ASP A 5 14.28 -3.98 15.84
C ASP A 5 13.49 -3.15 16.87
N PRO A 6 14.12 -2.45 17.84
CA PRO A 6 13.38 -1.58 18.75
C PRO A 6 12.70 -0.41 18.04
N LEU A 7 13.29 0.15 16.97
CA LEU A 7 12.67 1.22 16.20
C LEU A 7 11.47 0.75 15.37
N MET A 8 11.54 -0.45 14.74
CA MET A 8 10.38 -1.03 14.05
C MET A 8 9.24 -1.30 15.03
N LEU A 9 9.56 -1.87 16.20
CA LEU A 9 8.56 -2.12 17.24
C LEU A 9 7.93 -0.82 17.72
N ALA A 10 8.74 0.21 17.98
CA ALA A 10 8.24 1.53 18.33
C ALA A 10 7.31 2.07 17.24
N PHE A 11 7.74 2.09 15.97
CA PHE A 11 6.95 2.59 14.84
C PHE A 11 5.59 1.88 14.69
N PHE A 12 5.56 0.55 14.68
CA PHE A 12 4.31 -0.20 14.56
C PHE A 12 3.41 -0.02 15.79
N ALA A 13 4.00 0.07 16.99
CA ALA A 13 3.25 0.38 18.20
C ALA A 13 2.63 1.78 18.14
N THR A 14 3.35 2.81 17.68
CA THR A 14 2.79 4.16 17.55
C THR A 14 1.68 4.23 16.52
N ILE A 15 1.79 3.53 15.38
CA ILE A 15 0.68 3.44 14.40
C ILE A 15 -0.57 2.84 15.07
N GLY A 16 -0.39 1.74 15.80
CA GLY A 16 -1.49 1.08 16.50
C GLY A 16 -2.11 1.95 17.59
N LEU A 17 -1.30 2.67 18.37
CA LEU A 17 -1.77 3.57 19.43
C LEU A 17 -2.39 4.86 18.89
N ASN A 18 -1.94 5.35 17.73
CA ASN A 18 -2.50 6.52 17.06
C ASN A 18 -3.82 6.18 16.34
N ALA A 19 -4.14 4.90 16.15
CA ALA A 19 -5.38 4.47 15.50
C ALA A 19 -6.60 5.02 16.25
N ASN A 20 -7.27 5.98 15.61
CA ASN A 20 -8.46 6.61 16.18
C ASN A 20 -9.69 5.73 15.93
N ILE A 21 -10.08 4.96 16.95
CA ILE A 21 -11.27 4.11 16.91
C ILE A 21 -12.54 4.94 16.65
N ALA A 22 -12.60 6.19 17.12
CA ALA A 22 -13.72 7.08 16.83
C ALA A 22 -13.79 7.44 15.34
N SER A 23 -12.65 7.70 14.67
CA SER A 23 -12.60 7.91 13.22
C SER A 23 -13.02 6.66 12.44
N LEU A 24 -12.58 5.48 12.87
CA LEU A 24 -12.99 4.21 12.27
C LEU A 24 -14.51 4.01 12.39
N ARG A 25 -15.07 4.32 13.56
CA ARG A 25 -16.52 4.25 13.82
C ARG A 25 -17.30 5.29 13.01
N ALA A 26 -16.76 6.50 12.86
CA ALA A 26 -17.37 7.56 12.07
C ALA A 26 -17.46 7.20 10.58
N GLY A 27 -16.48 6.47 10.05
CA GLY A 27 -16.54 5.93 8.69
C GLY A 27 -17.55 4.80 8.48
N GLY A 28 -18.08 4.22 9.57
CA GLY A 28 -19.26 3.37 9.59
C GLY A 28 -19.25 2.23 8.56
N ARG A 29 -20.34 2.12 7.79
CA ARG A 29 -20.50 1.05 6.79
C ARG A 29 -19.51 1.17 5.62
N VAL A 30 -19.12 2.38 5.25
CA VAL A 30 -18.21 2.61 4.11
C VAL A 30 -16.83 2.04 4.39
N VAL A 31 -16.31 2.23 5.61
CA VAL A 31 -15.02 1.64 6.04
C VAL A 31 -15.08 0.12 6.03
N GLY A 32 -16.18 -0.49 6.48
CA GLY A 32 -16.34 -1.94 6.44
C GLY A 32 -16.35 -2.50 5.01
N ILE A 33 -17.07 -1.85 4.09
CA ILE A 33 -17.07 -2.23 2.67
C ILE A 33 -15.67 -2.06 2.06
N PHE A 34 -15.03 -0.92 2.32
CA PHE A 34 -13.67 -0.65 1.86
C PHE A 34 -12.70 -1.72 2.33
N LEU A 35 -12.76 -2.12 3.60
CA LEU A 35 -11.92 -3.18 4.14
C LEU A 35 -12.14 -4.51 3.42
N ILE A 36 -13.40 -4.91 3.18
CA ILE A 36 -13.72 -6.15 2.45
C ILE A 36 -13.16 -6.10 1.02
N VAL A 37 -13.31 -4.97 0.34
CA VAL A 37 -12.78 -4.77 -1.02
C VAL A 37 -11.25 -4.87 -1.00
N VAL A 38 -10.57 -4.19 -0.09
CA VAL A 38 -9.11 -4.24 0.05
C VAL A 38 -8.63 -5.66 0.34
N VAL A 39 -9.25 -6.37 1.28
CA VAL A 39 -8.90 -7.77 1.59
C VAL A 39 -9.10 -8.66 0.35
N GLY A 40 -10.19 -8.47 -0.39
CA GLY A 40 -10.42 -9.18 -1.66
C GLY A 40 -9.33 -8.92 -2.69
N LEU A 41 -8.92 -7.66 -2.86
CA LEU A 41 -7.82 -7.27 -3.74
C LEU A 41 -6.48 -7.87 -3.30
N LEU A 42 -6.19 -7.92 -2.00
CA LEU A 42 -4.98 -8.55 -1.47
C LEU A 42 -4.94 -10.05 -1.74
N VAL A 43 -6.08 -10.75 -1.56
CA VAL A 43 -6.19 -12.18 -1.89
C VAL A 43 -5.98 -12.41 -3.39
N MET A 44 -6.59 -11.58 -4.24
CA MET A 44 -6.40 -11.62 -5.69
C MET A 44 -4.93 -11.39 -6.06
N GLN A 45 -4.29 -10.39 -5.45
CA GLN A 45 -2.88 -10.09 -5.70
C GLN A 45 -1.96 -11.25 -5.29
N ASN A 46 -2.24 -11.92 -4.17
CA ASN A 46 -1.51 -13.11 -3.74
C ASN A 46 -1.69 -14.28 -4.71
N ALA A 47 -2.92 -14.51 -5.18
CA ALA A 47 -3.20 -15.56 -6.16
C ALA A 47 -2.43 -15.30 -7.48
N ILE A 48 -2.46 -14.06 -7.97
CA ILE A 48 -1.71 -13.66 -9.18
C ILE A 48 -0.21 -13.78 -8.96
N GLY A 49 0.31 -13.28 -7.83
CA GLY A 49 1.73 -13.32 -7.51
C GLY A 49 2.27 -14.74 -7.40
N ILE A 50 1.60 -15.60 -6.63
CA ILE A 50 1.93 -17.02 -6.53
C ILE A 50 1.81 -17.72 -7.89
N GLY A 51 0.74 -17.45 -8.63
CA GLY A 51 0.50 -18.04 -9.95
C GLY A 51 1.62 -17.71 -10.93
N MET A 52 1.99 -16.43 -11.03
CA MET A 52 3.08 -15.96 -11.89
C MET A 52 4.44 -16.53 -11.47
N ALA A 53 4.76 -16.54 -10.18
CA ALA A 53 5.99 -17.15 -9.68
C ALA A 53 6.06 -18.64 -10.07
N SER A 54 4.97 -19.38 -9.86
CA SER A 54 4.88 -20.81 -10.20
C SER A 54 5.04 -21.06 -11.70
N LEU A 55 4.41 -20.23 -12.54
CA LEU A 55 4.52 -20.32 -14.01
C LEU A 55 5.94 -20.07 -14.51
N LEU A 56 6.69 -19.21 -13.82
CA LEU A 56 8.10 -18.91 -14.12
C LEU A 56 9.07 -19.93 -13.50
N GLY A 57 8.57 -20.95 -12.78
CA GLY A 57 9.42 -21.92 -12.08
C GLY A 57 10.13 -21.35 -10.85
N LEU A 58 9.64 -20.24 -10.31
CA LEU A 58 10.16 -19.57 -9.13
C LEU A 58 9.42 -20.02 -7.87
N ASP A 59 10.02 -19.77 -6.70
CA ASP A 59 9.39 -20.06 -5.41
C ASP A 59 8.09 -19.25 -5.23
N PRO A 60 6.95 -19.88 -4.89
CA PRO A 60 5.69 -19.17 -4.59
C PRO A 60 5.81 -18.06 -3.55
N LEU A 61 6.72 -18.19 -2.58
CA LEU A 61 7.01 -17.18 -1.56
C LEU A 61 7.57 -15.90 -2.18
N MET A 62 8.30 -16.00 -3.29
CA MET A 62 8.73 -14.83 -4.06
C MET A 62 7.52 -14.07 -4.60
N GLY A 63 6.47 -14.78 -5.05
CA GLY A 63 5.21 -14.20 -5.51
C GLY A 63 4.46 -13.42 -4.42
N LEU A 64 4.53 -13.89 -3.16
CA LEU A 64 3.95 -13.17 -2.02
C LEU A 64 4.75 -11.92 -1.67
N LEU A 65 6.08 -12.03 -1.64
CA LEU A 65 6.98 -10.90 -1.38
C LEU A 65 6.84 -9.83 -2.46
N ALA A 66 6.90 -10.21 -3.73
CA ALA A 66 6.74 -9.31 -4.87
C ALA A 66 5.30 -8.80 -5.05
N GLY A 67 4.33 -9.45 -4.41
CA GLY A 67 2.91 -9.11 -4.43
C GLY A 67 2.51 -8.23 -3.24
N SER A 68 1.50 -8.68 -2.50
CA SER A 68 0.84 -7.85 -1.49
C SER A 68 1.75 -7.38 -0.35
N ILE A 69 2.74 -8.20 0.04
CA ILE A 69 3.65 -7.90 1.15
C ILE A 69 4.39 -6.59 0.88
N THR A 70 4.88 -6.36 -0.35
CA THR A 70 5.59 -5.12 -0.69
C THR A 70 4.75 -4.11 -1.44
N LEU A 71 3.88 -4.52 -2.36
CA LEU A 71 3.13 -3.59 -3.21
C LEU A 71 2.00 -2.89 -2.44
N SER A 72 1.43 -3.54 -1.43
CA SER A 72 0.46 -2.91 -0.52
C SER A 72 1.09 -2.57 0.84
N GLY A 73 1.96 -3.43 1.35
CA GLY A 73 2.59 -3.24 2.66
C GLY A 73 3.85 -2.37 2.68
N GLY A 74 4.43 -2.05 1.52
CA GLY A 74 5.64 -1.24 1.38
C GLY A 74 6.90 -1.86 1.98
N HIS A 75 7.95 -1.05 2.12
CA HIS A 75 9.24 -1.48 2.67
C HIS A 75 9.13 -1.96 4.12
N GLY A 76 8.22 -1.42 4.92
CA GLY A 76 8.03 -1.82 6.32
C GLY A 76 7.56 -3.27 6.45
N THR A 77 6.50 -3.63 5.73
CA THR A 77 5.96 -4.99 5.72
C THR A 77 6.93 -5.95 5.03
N GLY A 78 7.54 -5.55 3.91
CA GLY A 78 8.61 -6.30 3.26
C GLY A 78 9.76 -6.62 4.21
N ALA A 79 10.26 -5.63 4.96
CA ALA A 79 11.35 -5.81 5.92
C ALA A 79 10.98 -6.71 7.10
N ALA A 80 9.74 -6.61 7.60
CA ALA A 80 9.25 -7.42 8.71
C ALA A 80 9.09 -8.89 8.30
N TRP A 81 8.45 -9.15 7.15
CA TRP A 81 8.17 -10.51 6.68
C TRP A 81 9.38 -11.21 6.08
N SER A 82 10.34 -10.47 5.51
CA SER A 82 11.57 -11.06 4.96
C SER A 82 12.36 -11.86 6.00
N LYS A 83 12.42 -11.37 7.25
CA LYS A 83 13.09 -12.10 8.34
C LYS A 83 12.41 -13.44 8.60
N LEU A 84 11.08 -13.45 8.67
CA LEU A 84 10.30 -14.68 8.83
C LEU A 84 10.50 -15.65 7.66
N PHE A 85 10.58 -15.15 6.43
CA PHE A 85 10.76 -15.97 5.23
C PHE A 85 12.14 -16.62 5.17
N ILE A 86 13.18 -15.90 5.60
CA ILE A 86 14.53 -16.44 5.74
C ILE A 86 14.59 -17.50 6.84
N GLU A 87 14.12 -17.16 8.05
CA GLU A 87 14.28 -18.00 9.24
C GLU A 87 13.41 -19.26 9.22
N ARG A 88 12.17 -19.16 8.72
CA ARG A 88 11.17 -20.23 8.82
C ARG A 88 10.96 -21.00 7.53
N TYR A 89 11.26 -20.39 6.39
CA TYR A 89 11.02 -20.98 5.07
C TYR A 89 12.30 -21.13 4.23
N GLY A 90 13.46 -20.66 4.73
CA GLY A 90 14.74 -20.82 4.06
C GLY A 90 14.91 -19.97 2.80
N PHE A 91 14.03 -18.98 2.57
CA PHE A 91 14.10 -18.11 1.39
C PHE A 91 15.15 -17.00 1.60
N THR A 92 16.41 -17.34 1.35
CA THR A 92 17.59 -16.53 1.74
C THR A 92 17.66 -15.13 1.14
N ASN A 93 17.09 -14.92 -0.06
CA ASN A 93 17.06 -13.64 -0.77
C ASN A 93 15.79 -12.81 -0.49
N ALA A 94 15.00 -13.17 0.54
CA ALA A 94 13.73 -12.50 0.86
C ALA A 94 13.84 -10.97 0.94
N THR A 95 14.86 -10.48 1.66
CA THR A 95 15.03 -9.04 1.92
C THR A 95 15.34 -8.28 0.63
N GLU A 96 16.18 -8.84 -0.23
CA GLU A 96 16.60 -8.21 -1.49
C GLU A 96 15.41 -8.10 -2.44
N VAL A 97 14.67 -9.20 -2.59
CA VAL A 97 13.43 -9.24 -3.37
C VAL A 97 12.43 -8.22 -2.81
N ALA A 98 12.22 -8.21 -1.49
CA ALA A 98 11.24 -7.33 -0.88
C ALA A 98 11.56 -5.85 -1.12
N MET A 99 12.83 -5.45 -0.96
CA MET A 99 13.25 -4.06 -1.16
C MET A 99 13.19 -3.65 -2.64
N ALA A 100 13.58 -4.54 -3.55
CA ALA A 100 13.48 -4.30 -4.98
C ALA A 100 12.01 -4.11 -5.41
N CYS A 101 11.14 -5.03 -5.01
CA CYS A 101 9.72 -5.00 -5.35
C CYS A 101 8.99 -3.82 -4.72
N ALA A 102 9.28 -3.44 -3.47
CA ALA A 102 8.67 -2.27 -2.84
C ALA A 102 9.03 -0.97 -3.58
N THR A 103 10.29 -0.84 -4.00
CA THR A 103 10.77 0.35 -4.72
C THR A 103 10.17 0.43 -6.11
N PHE A 104 10.19 -0.68 -6.85
CA PHE A 104 9.59 -0.75 -8.18
C PHE A 104 8.07 -0.55 -8.12
N GLY A 105 7.43 -1.12 -7.11
CA GLY A 105 6.01 -0.98 -6.83
C GLY A 105 5.59 0.47 -6.60
N LEU A 106 6.39 1.26 -5.88
CA LEU A 106 6.14 2.68 -5.69
C LEU A 106 6.25 3.44 -7.02
N VAL A 107 7.30 3.18 -7.81
CA VAL A 107 7.50 3.83 -9.12
C VAL A 107 6.34 3.51 -10.06
N LEU A 108 5.98 2.24 -10.21
CA LEU A 108 4.85 1.83 -11.04
C LEU A 108 3.51 2.33 -10.49
N GLY A 109 3.34 2.29 -9.17
CA GLY A 109 2.15 2.79 -8.49
C GLY A 109 1.92 4.28 -8.75
N GLY A 110 2.98 5.09 -8.74
CA GLY A 110 2.92 6.49 -9.12
C GLY A 110 2.62 6.69 -10.61
N LEU A 111 3.29 5.93 -11.48
CA LEU A 111 3.14 6.02 -12.93
C LEU A 111 1.72 5.65 -13.40
N ILE A 112 1.10 4.63 -12.80
CA ILE A 112 -0.25 4.16 -13.12
C ILE A 112 -1.29 4.96 -12.33
N GLY A 113 -1.00 5.27 -11.07
CA GLY A 113 -1.90 5.96 -10.15
C GLY A 113 -2.26 7.37 -10.63
N GLY A 114 -1.31 8.13 -11.18
CA GLY A 114 -1.56 9.47 -11.71
C GLY A 114 -2.61 9.50 -12.83
N PRO A 115 -2.40 8.77 -13.94
CA PRO A 115 -3.38 8.66 -15.01
C PRO A 115 -4.74 8.10 -14.55
N VAL A 116 -4.75 7.09 -13.68
CA VAL A 116 -5.98 6.51 -13.15
C VAL A 116 -6.74 7.51 -12.28
N ALA A 117 -6.05 8.23 -11.39
CA ALA A 117 -6.65 9.28 -10.57
C ALA A 117 -7.25 10.38 -11.45
N ARG A 118 -6.52 10.85 -12.46
CA ARG A 118 -7.02 11.85 -13.41
C ARG A 118 -8.25 11.35 -14.17
N TYR A 119 -8.25 10.10 -14.58
CA TYR A 119 -9.40 9.49 -15.25
C TYR A 119 -10.62 9.41 -14.32
N LEU A 120 -10.42 8.96 -13.08
CA LEU A 120 -11.48 8.86 -12.07
C LEU A 120 -12.04 10.24 -11.71
N VAL A 121 -11.21 11.25 -11.48
CA VAL A 121 -11.69 12.62 -11.20
C VAL A 121 -12.50 13.18 -12.36
N LYS A 122 -12.06 12.97 -13.61
CA LYS A 122 -12.77 13.47 -14.80
C LYS A 122 -14.13 12.79 -15.03
N HIS A 123 -14.29 11.54 -14.61
CA HIS A 123 -15.48 10.73 -14.93
C HIS A 123 -16.30 10.30 -13.71
N SER A 124 -15.85 10.59 -12.49
CA SER A 124 -16.60 10.36 -11.27
C SER A 124 -17.49 11.57 -11.00
N THR A 125 -18.74 11.30 -10.65
CA THR A 125 -19.62 12.34 -10.12
C THR A 125 -19.09 12.70 -8.73
N THR A 126 -18.67 13.94 -8.51
CA THR A 126 -18.47 14.46 -7.15
C THR A 126 -19.81 14.38 -6.42
N PRO A 127 -19.83 14.27 -5.07
CA PRO A 127 -21.08 14.28 -4.30
C PRO A 127 -22.00 15.47 -4.60
N ASN A 128 -21.45 16.56 -5.17
CA ASN A 128 -22.15 17.78 -5.55
C ASN A 128 -22.39 17.94 -7.07
N GLY A 129 -21.85 17.06 -7.92
CA GLY A 129 -22.00 17.15 -9.38
C GLY A 129 -21.24 18.31 -10.05
N ILE A 130 -20.29 18.92 -9.34
CA ILE A 130 -19.48 20.05 -9.81
C ILE A 130 -18.06 19.53 -10.13
N PRO A 131 -17.46 19.84 -11.29
CA PRO A 131 -16.05 19.54 -11.56
C PRO A 131 -15.16 20.18 -10.49
N ASP A 132 -14.17 19.44 -10.00
CA ASP A 132 -13.19 19.88 -8.98
C ASP A 132 -12.52 21.23 -9.36
N ASP A 133 -12.32 21.46 -10.65
CA ASP A 133 -11.81 22.73 -11.22
C ASP A 133 -12.71 23.96 -10.97
N GLN A 134 -13.93 23.78 -10.47
CA GLN A 134 -14.90 24.83 -10.15
C GLN A 134 -15.15 25.01 -8.64
N GLU A 135 -14.55 24.18 -7.78
CA GLU A 135 -14.58 24.42 -6.34
C GLU A 135 -13.59 25.55 -5.97
N VAL A 136 -13.99 26.43 -5.05
CA VAL A 136 -13.13 27.55 -4.61
C VAL A 136 -11.88 26.96 -3.95
N PRO A 137 -10.66 27.19 -4.50
CA PRO A 137 -9.45 26.55 -3.98
C PRO A 137 -9.27 26.90 -2.52
N THR A 138 -9.06 25.88 -1.68
CA THR A 138 -8.64 26.13 -0.30
C THR A 138 -7.20 26.65 -0.30
N ALA A 139 -6.85 27.52 0.65
CA ALA A 139 -5.55 28.23 0.67
C ALA A 139 -4.30 27.31 0.67
N PHE A 140 -4.46 26.00 0.86
CA PHE A 140 -3.39 25.01 0.76
C PHE A 140 -3.12 24.51 -0.66
N GLU A 141 -4.03 24.73 -1.60
CA GLU A 141 -4.07 24.05 -2.90
C GLU A 141 -3.45 24.89 -4.04
N LYS A 142 -3.45 26.22 -3.88
CA LYS A 142 -2.72 27.18 -4.72
C LYS A 142 -2.11 28.24 -3.81
N PRO A 143 -0.79 28.21 -3.51
CA PRO A 143 -0.16 29.33 -2.84
C PRO A 143 -0.25 30.54 -3.77
N ASP A 144 -0.74 31.66 -3.23
CA ASP A 144 -0.86 32.92 -3.95
C ASP A 144 0.55 33.33 -4.42
N VAL A 145 0.75 33.38 -5.73
CA VAL A 145 2.05 33.71 -6.34
C VAL A 145 2.29 35.21 -6.45
N ASP A 146 1.29 36.01 -6.06
CA ASP A 146 1.32 37.47 -6.09
C ASP A 146 1.43 38.04 -4.67
N ALA A 147 2.65 37.99 -4.10
CA ALA A 147 3.03 38.74 -2.90
C ALA A 147 4.36 39.48 -3.12
#